data_AF-A0A2A4WV52-F1
#
_entry.id   AF-A0A2A4WV52-F1
#
_cell.length_a   1.000
_cell.length_b   1.000
_cell.length_c   1.000
_cell.angle_alpha   90.00
_cell.angle_beta   90.00
_cell.angle_gamma   90.00
#
_symmetry.space_group_name_H-M   'P 1'
#
loop_
_entity.id
_entity.type
_entity.pdbx_description
1 polymer ?
#
loop_
_entity_poly.entity_id
_entity_poly.type
_entity_poly.pdbx_seq_one_letter_code
_entity_poly.pdbx_strand_id
1 'polypeptide(L)' 'MGERKMSIADVARETGLNRNTITLLYKETAARIDLEAVDKLCELFNCNVGELFERKISVHSQGVGS' A
#
# COMPACT_ATOMS: atom_id res chain seq x y z
N MET A 1 -4.24 8.35 -2.15
CA MET A 1 -5.54 8.57 -1.46
C MET A 1 -5.93 10.05 -1.50
N GLY A 2 -5.90 10.69 -2.67
CA GLY A 2 -6.26 12.11 -2.84
C GLY A 2 -7.77 12.37 -2.93
N GLU A 3 -8.57 11.34 -3.18
CA GLU A 3 -10.01 11.48 -3.48
C GLU A 3 -10.94 10.82 -2.45
N ARG A 4 -10.40 10.06 -1.49
CA ARG A 4 -11.16 9.56 -0.33
C ARG A 4 -10.39 9.91 0.94
N LYS A 5 -10.82 10.97 1.65
CA LYS A 5 -10.25 11.45 2.92
C LYS A 5 -10.52 10.46 4.07
N MET A 6 -10.05 9.22 3.97
CA MET A 6 -10.08 8.29 5.10
C MET A 6 -8.86 8.55 5.98
N SER A 7 -9.09 8.74 7.28
CA SER A 7 -7.99 8.84 8.22
C SER A 7 -7.35 7.47 8.46
N ILE A 8 -6.12 7.43 8.97
CA ILE A 8 -5.48 6.19 9.43
C ILE A 8 -6.38 5.43 10.42
N ALA A 9 -7.14 6.16 11.26
CA ALA A 9 -8.04 5.57 12.23
C ALA A 9 -9.25 4.91 11.56
N ASP A 10 -9.80 5.51 10.50
CA ASP A 10 -10.91 4.92 9.75
C ASP A 10 -10.44 3.65 9.02
N VAL A 11 -9.30 3.70 8.34
CA VAL A 11 -8.75 2.52 7.66
C VAL A 11 -8.49 1.38 8.65
N ALA A 12 -7.92 1.66 9.82
CA ALA A 12 -7.70 0.65 10.85
C ALA A 12 -9.01 0.05 11.38
N ARG A 13 -10.07 0.87 11.52
CA ARG A 13 -11.40 0.41 11.96
C ARG A 13 -12.07 -0.47 10.90
N GLU A 14 -12.10 -0.01 9.65
CA GLU A 14 -12.79 -0.72 8.57
C GLU A 14 -12.08 -2.01 8.18
N THR A 15 -10.73 -2.03 8.17
CA THR A 15 -9.95 -3.24 7.86
C THR A 15 -9.73 -4.15 9.06
N GLY A 16 -9.95 -3.67 10.29
CA GLY A 16 -9.56 -4.36 11.52
C GLY A 16 -8.04 -4.54 11.67
N LEU A 17 -7.23 -3.86 10.86
CA LEU A 17 -5.77 -3.91 10.95
C LEU A 17 -5.23 -3.04 12.08
N ASN A 18 -4.06 -3.42 12.61
CA ASN A 18 -3.40 -2.63 13.64
C ASN A 18 -3.06 -1.24 13.09
N ARG A 19 -3.44 -0.20 13.85
CA ARG A 19 -3.15 1.20 13.53
C ARG A 19 -1.67 1.47 13.22
N ASN A 20 -0.76 0.75 13.90
CA ASN A 20 0.67 0.85 13.62
C ASN A 20 1.02 0.34 12.21
N THR A 21 0.44 -0.78 11.78
CA THR A 21 0.63 -1.33 10.43
C THR A 21 0.16 -0.34 9.36
N ILE A 22 -1.04 0.23 9.53
CA ILE A 22 -1.56 1.25 8.60
C ILE A 22 -0.64 2.48 8.57
N THR A 23 -0.15 2.92 9.73
CA THR A 23 0.78 4.05 9.82
C THR A 23 2.09 3.79 9.07
N LEU A 24 2.65 2.59 9.22
CA LEU A 24 3.89 2.19 8.51
C LEU A 24 3.68 2.09 7.01
N LEU A 25 2.55 1.53 6.56
CA LEU A 25 2.18 1.47 5.15
C LEU A 25 1.97 2.87 4.57
N TYR A 26 1.29 3.74 5.30
CA TYR A 26 1.06 5.14 4.91
C TYR A 26 2.37 5.94 4.78
N LYS A 27 3.36 5.64 5.64
CA LYS A 27 4.70 6.23 5.58
C LYS A 27 5.62 5.54 4.56
N GLU A 28 5.14 4.52 3.86
CA GLU A 28 5.95 3.70 2.94
C GLU A 28 7.18 3.07 3.63
N THR A 29 7.15 2.87 4.96
CA THR A 29 8.25 2.28 5.75
C THR A 29 7.97 0.86 6.24
N ALA A 30 6.84 0.28 5.85
CA ALA A 30 6.51 -1.10 6.19
C ALA A 30 7.49 -2.07 5.52
N ALA A 31 8.28 -2.78 6.31
CA ALA A 31 9.20 -3.82 5.82
C ALA A 31 8.48 -5.15 5.52
N ARG A 32 7.31 -5.36 6.11
CA ARG A 32 6.52 -6.58 5.97
C ARG A 32 5.03 -6.27 6.00
N ILE A 33 4.27 -7.01 5.23
CA ILE A 33 2.81 -7.04 5.26
C ILE A 33 2.36 -8.46 4.96
N ASP A 34 1.40 -8.96 5.73
CA ASP A 34 0.81 -10.27 5.54
C ASP A 34 -0.29 -10.23 4.46
N LEU A 35 -0.53 -11.35 3.77
CA LEU A 35 -1.47 -11.41 2.65
C LEU A 35 -2.90 -11.04 3.05
N GLU A 36 -3.35 -11.42 4.26
CA GLU A 36 -4.67 -11.03 4.77
C GLU A 36 -4.81 -9.50 4.88
N ALA A 37 -3.75 -8.79 5.26
CA ALA A 37 -3.77 -7.34 5.33
C ALA A 37 -3.82 -6.70 3.94
N VAL A 38 -3.13 -7.29 2.96
CA VAL A 38 -3.22 -6.87 1.56
C VAL A 38 -4.66 -7.03 1.04
N ASP A 39 -5.26 -8.19 1.27
CA ASP A 39 -6.62 -8.52 0.82
C ASP A 39 -7.65 -7.54 1.39
N LYS A 40 -7.64 -7.32 2.71
CA LYS A 40 -8.51 -6.35 3.40
C LYS A 40 -8.37 -4.92 2.87
N LEU A 41 -7.15 -4.51 2.53
CA LEU A 41 -6.91 -3.18 1.94
C LEU A 41 -7.45 -3.12 0.51
N CYS A 42 -7.26 -4.18 -0.29
CA CYS A 42 -7.80 -4.28 -1.63
C CYS A 42 -9.34 -4.24 -1.62
N GLU A 43 -9.99 -4.96 -0.69
CA GLU A 43 -11.44 -4.92 -0.50
C GLU A 43 -11.93 -3.51 -0.10
N LEU A 44 -11.28 -2.88 0.90
CA LEU A 44 -11.66 -1.56 1.38
C LEU A 44 -11.58 -0.49 0.27
N PHE A 45 -10.51 -0.52 -0.52
CA PHE A 45 -10.29 0.44 -1.60
C PHE A 45 -10.90 0.01 -2.94
N ASN A 46 -11.47 -1.19 -2.99
CA ASN A 46 -12.01 -1.82 -4.20
C ASN A 46 -11.01 -1.73 -5.37
N CYS A 47 -9.77 -2.15 -5.11
CA CYS A 47 -8.65 -2.12 -6.07
C CYS A 47 -7.91 -3.45 -6.12
N ASN A 48 -7.05 -3.61 -7.12
CA ASN A 48 -6.17 -4.77 -7.21
C ASN A 48 -4.85 -4.55 -6.44
N VAL A 49 -4.20 -5.64 -6.05
CA VAL A 49 -2.89 -5.60 -5.35
C VAL A 49 -1.83 -4.80 -6.11
N GLY A 50 -1.82 -4.82 -7.44
CA GLY A 50 -0.89 -4.04 -8.27
C GLY A 50 -1.17 -2.53 -8.29
N GLU A 51 -2.38 -2.11 -7.93
CA GLU A 51 -2.71 -0.70 -7.74
C GLU A 51 -2.34 -0.22 -6.33
N LEU A 52 -2.30 -1.15 -5.37
CA LEU A 52 -1.88 -0.88 -3.98
C LEU A 52 -0.35 -0.87 -3.83
N PHE A 53 0.36 -1.76 -4.53
CA PHE A 53 1.81 -1.90 -4.45
C PHE A 53 2.47 -1.83 -5.83
N GLU A 54 3.40 -0.89 -5.97
CA GLU A 54 4.23 -0.75 -7.15
C GLU A 54 5.68 -1.18 -6.86
N ARG A 55 6.28 -1.95 -7.77
CA ARG A 55 7.71 -2.27 -7.70
C ARG A 55 8.51 -1.04 -8.16
N LYS A 56 9.15 -0.34 -7.23
CA LYS A 56 10.17 0.66 -7.60
C LYS A 56 11.40 -0.06 -8.16
N ILE A 57 11.46 -0.15 -9.49
CA ILE A 57 12.66 -0.57 -10.19
C ILE A 57 13.61 0.63 -10.17
N SER A 58 14.70 0.54 -9.43
CA SER A 58 15.84 1.45 -9.62
C SER A 58 16.49 1.10 -10.95
N VAL A 59 15.99 1.69 -12.04
CA VAL A 59 16.67 1.63 -13.33
C VAL A 59 18.01 2.35 -13.18
N HIS A 60 19.09 1.59 -12.99
CA HIS A 60 20.40 2.11 -13.32
C HIS A 60 20.44 2.15 -14.85
N SER A 61 20.26 3.33 -15.41
CA SER A 61 20.27 3.59 -16.85
C SER A 61 21.56 3.05 -17.47
N GLN A 62 21.53 1.80 -17.95
CA GLN A 62 22.48 1.33 -18.94
C GLN A 62 21.76 1.41 -20.28
N GLY A 63 22.10 2.46 -21.02
CA GLY A 63 21.52 2.74 -22.32
C GLY A 63 21.68 1.54 -23.24
N VAL A 64 20.56 1.06 -23.78
CA VAL A 64 20.57 0.25 -24.98
C VAL A 64 20.72 1.21 -26.16
N GLY A 65 21.96 1.43 -26.56
CA GLY A 65 22.27 1.98 -27.87
C GLY A 65 21.88 0.96 -28.93
N SER A 66 21.22 1.46 -29.98
CA SER A 66 20.71 0.76 -31.16
C SER A 66 21.74 -0.11 -31.88
#